data_AF-A0A7C8ZVY5-F1
#
_entry.id   AF-A0A7C8ZVY5-F1
#
_cell.length_a   1.000
_cell.length_b   1.000
_cell.length_c   1.000
_cell.angle_alpha   90.00
_cell.angle_beta   90.00
_cell.angle_gamma   90.00
#
_symmetry.space_group_name_H-M   'P 1'
#
loop_
_entity.id
_entity.type
_entity.pdbx_description
1 polymer ?
#
loop_
_entity_poly.entity_id
_entity_poly.type
_entity_poly.pdbx_seq_one_letter_code
_entity_poly.pdbx_strand_id
1 'polypeptide(L)'
;MREKRVMIPLEPLDAAGVQIPYHFRCPISLELMGDPVTVSTGQTYDRPSIEAWLSTGNSTCPVTRAPLNDFSLIPNHTLRRLIQDWCVSNRCFGVDRIPTPK
;
A
#
# COMPACT_ATOMS: atom_id res chain seq x y z
N MET A 1 -38.97 4.81 10.96
CA MET A 1 -37.60 4.92 11.51
C MET A 1 -36.62 4.59 10.40
N ARG A 2 -35.95 5.62 9.85
CA ARG A 2 -34.77 5.54 8.97
C ARG A 2 -33.60 5.01 9.82
N GLU A 3 -32.56 4.30 9.37
CA GLU A 3 -31.97 3.95 8.08
C GLU A 3 -31.15 2.68 8.34
N LYS A 4 -31.06 1.77 7.36
CA LYS A 4 -30.22 0.57 7.41
C LYS A 4 -28.75 0.94 7.61
N ARG A 5 -28.04 0.24 8.51
CA ARG A 5 -26.59 0.05 8.37
C ARG A 5 -26.32 -1.44 8.18
N VAL A 6 -26.23 -1.81 6.91
CA VAL A 6 -25.75 -3.10 6.43
C VAL A 6 -24.30 -3.27 6.91
N MET A 7 -24.04 -4.44 7.51
CA MET A 7 -22.87 -5.34 7.42
C MET A 7 -21.49 -4.67 7.22
N ILE A 8 -20.46 -5.04 7.97
CA ILE A 8 -19.75 -6.31 7.87
C ILE A 8 -19.08 -6.57 9.23
N PRO A 9 -19.09 -7.80 9.77
CA PRO A 9 -18.28 -8.11 10.94
C PRO A 9 -16.81 -7.88 10.59
N LEU A 10 -16.08 -7.14 11.43
CA LEU A 10 -14.61 -7.15 11.42
C LEU A 10 -14.16 -8.55 11.86
N GLU A 11 -14.33 -9.54 11.00
CA GLU A 11 -13.50 -10.73 11.03
C GLU A 11 -12.21 -10.31 10.32
N PRO A 12 -11.06 -10.22 11.01
CA PRO A 12 -9.81 -10.10 10.29
C PRO A 12 -9.64 -11.38 9.48
N LEU A 13 -9.40 -11.24 8.17
CA LEU A 13 -9.16 -12.33 7.24
C LEU A 13 -7.84 -13.03 7.59
N ASP A 14 -7.92 -13.86 8.62
CA ASP A 14 -6.82 -14.68 9.10
C ASP A 14 -6.92 -16.05 8.41
N ALA A 15 -6.72 -16.09 7.10
CA ALA A 15 -6.39 -17.38 6.47
C ALA A 15 -4.98 -17.86 6.87
N ALA A 16 -4.19 -17.02 7.59
CA ALA A 16 -2.94 -17.39 8.24
C ALA A 16 -2.49 -16.52 9.44
N GLY A 17 -3.37 -15.69 10.04
CA GLY A 17 -3.09 -14.95 11.29
C GLY A 17 -1.94 -13.92 11.25
N VAL A 18 -1.41 -13.57 10.09
CA VAL A 18 -0.32 -12.59 9.97
C VAL A 18 -0.87 -11.21 9.64
N GLN A 19 -0.74 -10.29 10.60
CA GLN A 19 -1.08 -8.89 10.40
C GLN A 19 0.03 -8.17 9.64
N ILE A 20 -0.29 -7.60 8.47
CA ILE A 20 0.67 -6.77 7.73
C ILE A 20 0.98 -5.49 8.52
N PRO A 21 2.27 -5.20 8.83
CA PRO A 21 2.68 -3.96 9.46
C PRO A 21 2.16 -2.74 8.70
N TYR A 22 1.67 -1.72 9.40
CA TYR A 22 1.04 -0.56 8.76
C TYR A 22 1.97 0.16 7.76
N HIS A 23 3.27 0.23 8.08
CA HIS A 23 4.29 0.86 7.25
C HIS A 23 4.54 0.12 5.92
N PHE A 24 4.09 -1.13 5.80
CA PHE A 24 4.22 -1.93 4.58
C PHE A 24 2.95 -1.87 3.72
N ARG A 25 1.87 -1.26 4.23
CA ARG A 25 0.60 -1.13 3.52
C ARG A 25 0.57 0.15 2.71
N CYS A 26 0.02 0.07 1.50
CA CYS A 26 -0.23 1.23 0.68
C CYS A 26 -1.34 2.07 1.33
N PRO A 27 -1.17 3.39 1.50
CA PRO A 27 -2.23 4.25 2.04
C PRO A 27 -3.50 4.36 1.18
N ILE A 28 -3.45 3.94 -0.10
CA ILE A 28 -4.59 3.97 -1.02
C ILE A 28 -5.31 2.62 -1.00
N SER A 29 -4.62 1.53 -1.33
CA SER A 29 -5.24 0.20 -1.44
C SER A 29 -5.40 -0.51 -0.10
N LEU A 30 -4.65 -0.09 0.93
CA LEU A 30 -4.53 -0.74 2.24
C LEU A 30 -3.88 -2.14 2.22
N GLU A 31 -3.41 -2.56 1.04
CA GLU A 31 -2.72 -3.84 0.79
C GLU A 31 -1.21 -3.70 0.90
N LEU A 32 -0.50 -4.83 1.00
CA LEU A 32 0.96 -4.88 1.02
C LEU A 32 1.55 -4.23 -0.25
N MET A 33 2.52 -3.34 -0.10
CA MET A 33 3.18 -2.69 -1.24
C MET A 33 4.10 -3.66 -1.97
N GLY A 34 3.84 -3.87 -3.26
CA GLY A 34 4.67 -4.69 -4.15
C GLY A 34 5.84 -3.90 -4.74
N ASP A 35 5.53 -2.68 -5.19
CA ASP A 35 6.53 -1.74 -5.71
C ASP A 35 6.38 -0.37 -5.03
N PRO A 36 6.98 -0.21 -3.83
CA PRO A 36 6.85 1.02 -3.07
C PRO A 36 7.57 2.19 -3.77
N VAL A 37 6.83 3.26 -4.04
CA VAL A 37 7.31 4.50 -4.65
C VAL A 37 6.96 5.71 -3.80
N THR A 38 7.91 6.64 -3.67
CA THR A 38 7.78 7.89 -2.93
C THR A 38 7.44 9.04 -3.87
N VAL A 39 6.40 9.80 -3.53
CA VAL A 39 6.04 11.04 -4.24
C VAL A 39 6.78 12.24 -3.65
N SER A 40 6.75 13.38 -4.32
CA SER A 40 7.41 14.65 -3.91
C SER A 40 7.08 15.15 -2.50
N THR A 41 5.94 14.73 -1.93
CA THR A 41 5.55 15.05 -0.54
C THR A 41 6.14 14.10 0.52
N GLY A 42 6.97 13.13 0.12
CA GLY A 42 7.64 12.17 1.00
C GLY A 42 6.81 10.94 1.37
N GLN A 43 5.55 10.86 0.91
CA GLN A 43 4.70 9.70 1.17
C GLN A 43 4.99 8.55 0.20
N THR A 44 4.90 7.31 0.70
CA THR A 44 5.12 6.10 -0.09
C THR A 44 3.82 5.36 -0.38
N TYR A 45 3.67 4.89 -1.61
CA TYR A 45 2.52 4.13 -2.11
C TYR A 45 2.99 2.92 -2.90
N ASP A 46 2.10 1.96 -3.12
CA ASP A 46 2.31 0.98 -4.18
C ASP A 46 2.16 1.66 -5.55
N ARG A 47 3.08 1.41 -6.48
CA ARG A 47 3.13 2.08 -7.79
C ARG A 47 1.79 2.04 -8.54
N PRO A 48 1.17 0.86 -8.81
CA PRO A 48 -0.15 0.79 -9.45
C PRO A 48 -1.20 1.67 -8.78
N SER A 49 -1.18 1.77 -7.45
CA SER A 49 -2.18 2.51 -6.69
C SER A 49 -2.04 4.02 -6.88
N ILE A 50 -0.82 4.56 -6.82
CA ILE A 50 -0.60 5.99 -7.03
C ILE A 50 -0.72 6.36 -8.51
N GLU A 51 -0.31 5.49 -9.43
CA GLU A 51 -0.52 5.71 -10.87
C GLU A 51 -2.01 5.77 -11.22
N ALA A 52 -2.81 4.86 -10.68
CA ALA A 52 -4.27 4.89 -10.83
C ALA A 52 -4.85 6.20 -10.29
N TRP A 53 -4.46 6.63 -9.09
CA TRP A 53 -4.89 7.90 -8.51
C TRP A 53 -4.57 9.11 -9.39
N LEU A 54 -3.37 9.17 -9.97
CA LEU A 54 -2.95 10.26 -10.85
C LEU A 54 -3.69 10.21 -12.19
N SER A 55 -3.93 9.02 -12.74
CA SER A 55 -4.63 8.83 -14.01
C SER A 55 -6.08 9.31 -14.01
N THR A 56 -6.73 9.40 -12.85
CA THR A 56 -8.08 9.97 -12.73
C THR A 56 -8.07 11.51 -12.73
N GLY A 57 -6.93 12.14 -13.01
CA GLY A 57 -6.77 13.59 -13.07
C GLY A 57 -6.49 14.25 -11.72
N ASN A 58 -6.23 13.48 -10.67
CA ASN A 58 -5.83 14.06 -9.39
C ASN A 58 -4.39 14.57 -9.44
N SER A 59 -4.18 15.75 -8.84
CA SER A 59 -2.86 16.39 -8.74
C SER A 59 -2.43 16.62 -7.28
N THR A 60 -3.01 15.86 -6.34
CA THR A 60 -2.74 15.99 -4.90
C THR A 60 -2.24 14.69 -4.31
N CYS A 61 -1.46 14.79 -3.24
CA CYS A 61 -1.08 13.65 -2.42
C CYS A 61 -2.31 13.09 -1.69
N PRO A 62 -2.64 11.79 -1.82
CA PRO A 62 -3.79 11.18 -1.14
C PRO A 62 -3.81 11.36 0.38
N VAL A 63 -2.63 11.41 1.02
CA VAL A 63 -2.51 11.47 2.48
C VAL A 63 -2.47 12.92 2.98
N THR A 64 -1.54 13.73 2.46
CA THR A 64 -1.35 15.11 2.95
C THR A 64 -2.33 16.10 2.33
N ARG A 65 -3.00 15.71 1.23
CA ARG A 65 -3.83 16.58 0.40
C ARG A 65 -3.09 17.78 -0.19
N ALA A 66 -1.77 17.83 -0.05
CA ALA A 66 -0.95 18.87 -0.66
C ALA A 66 -0.85 18.64 -2.17
N PRO A 67 -0.76 19.72 -2.98
CA PRO A 67 -0.46 19.61 -4.40
C PRO A 67 0.85 18.85 -4.64
N LEU A 68 0.85 17.97 -5.64
CA LEU A 68 2.06 17.36 -6.16
C LEU A 68 2.65 18.32 -7.20
N ASN A 69 3.73 18.99 -6.83
CA ASN A 69 4.45 19.90 -7.73
C ASN A 69 5.20 19.15 -8.85
N ASP A 70 5.45 17.87 -8.61
CA ASP A 70 6.08 16.94 -9.53
C ASP A 70 5.44 15.55 -9.37
N PHE A 71 5.30 14.85 -10.50
CA PHE A 71 4.67 13.55 -10.62
C PHE A 71 5.68 12.40 -10.72
N SER A 72 6.97 12.67 -10.52
CA SER A 72 7.96 11.61 -10.47
C SER A 72 7.67 10.65 -9.31
N LEU A 73 7.76 9.35 -9.62
CA LEU A 73 7.58 8.26 -8.67
C LEU A 73 8.93 7.65 -8.37
N ILE A 74 9.53 8.05 -7.24
CA ILE A 74 10.88 7.65 -6.86
C ILE A 74 10.82 6.28 -6.18
N PRO A 75 11.46 5.22 -6.71
CA PRO A 75 11.44 3.90 -6.07
C PRO A 75 12.03 3.92 -4.66
N ASN A 76 11.33 3.33 -3.69
CA ASN A 76 11.81 3.17 -2.31
C ASN A 76 12.43 1.78 -2.12
N HIS A 77 13.68 1.62 -2.55
CA HIS A 77 14.40 0.35 -2.50
C HIS A 77 14.57 -0.20 -1.08
N THR A 78 14.78 0.68 -0.09
CA THR A 78 14.91 0.30 1.32
C THR A 78 13.62 -0.33 1.82
N LEU A 79 12.47 0.32 1.62
CA LEU A 79 11.19 -0.22 2.06
C LEU A 79 10.85 -1.53 1.34
N ARG A 80 11.13 -1.63 0.04
CA ARG A 80 10.94 -2.87 -0.72
C ARG A 80 11.73 -4.02 -0.12
N ARG A 81 13.00 -3.80 0.25
CA ARG A 81 13.82 -4.82 0.89
C ARG A 81 13.24 -5.26 2.23
N LEU A 82 12.82 -4.31 3.07
CA LEU A 82 12.19 -4.61 4.37
C LEU A 82 10.90 -5.43 4.20
N ILE A 83 10.07 -5.10 3.20
CA ILE A 83 8.87 -5.85 2.86
C ILE A 83 9.22 -7.28 2.41
N GLN A 84 10.21 -7.44 1.53
CA GLN A 84 10.66 -8.76 1.09
C GLN A 84 11.19 -9.61 2.25
N ASP A 85 11.99 -9.03 3.15
CA ASP A 85 12.51 -9.72 4.33
C ASP A 85 11.37 -10.13 5.28
N TRP A 86 10.34 -9.28 5.42
CA TRP A 86 9.12 -9.61 6.17
C TRP A 86 8.35 -10.76 5.51
N CYS A 87 8.17 -10.76 4.19
CA CYS A 87 7.51 -11.88 3.49
C CYS A 87 8.25 -13.19 3.73
N VAL A 88 9.59 -13.20 3.61
CA VAL A 88 10.41 -14.40 3.86
C VAL A 88 10.24 -14.90 5.29
N SER A 89 10.23 -13.99 6.26
CA SER A 89 10.04 -14.32 7.69
C SER A 89 8.64 -14.88 7.99
N ASN A 90 7.65 -14.53 7.18
CA ASN A 90 6.25 -14.95 7.35
C ASN A 90 5.81 -16.03 6.34
N ARG A 91 6.75 -16.66 5.64
CA ARG A 91 6.44 -17.68 4.62
C ARG A 91 5.68 -18.90 5.18
N CYS A 92 5.92 -19.26 6.45
CA CYS A 92 5.19 -20.33 7.12
C CYS A 92 3.70 -20.01 7.34
N PHE A 93 3.33 -18.73 7.27
CA PHE A 93 1.96 -18.23 7.31
C PHE A 93 1.41 -17.97 5.90
N GLY A 94 1.94 -18.64 4.87
CA GLY A 94 1.43 -18.50 3.50
C GLY A 94 1.68 -17.14 2.86
N VAL A 95 2.56 -16.31 3.42
CA VAL A 95 2.96 -15.04 2.79
C VAL A 95 4.03 -15.32 1.73
N ASP A 96 3.69 -15.08 0.47
CA ASP A 96 4.64 -15.20 -0.63
C ASP A 96 5.58 -13.99 -0.73
N ARG A 97 6.81 -14.26 -1.20
CA ARG A 97 7.80 -13.21 -1.42
C ARG A 97 7.43 -12.42 -2.68
N ILE A 98 7.36 -11.10 -2.53
CA ILE A 98 7.18 -10.17 -3.64
C ILE A 98 8.46 -10.15 -4.52
N PRO A 99 8.34 -10.43 -5.83
CA PRO A 99 9.47 -10.32 -6.76
C PRO A 99 9.83 -8.85 -7.02
N THR A 100 11.10 -8.58 -7.31
CA THR A 100 11.52 -7.25 -7.76
C THR A 100 10.96 -7.02 -9.18
N PRO A 101 10.23 -5.91 -9.43
CA PRO A 101 9.85 -5.53 -10.79
C PRO A 101 11.09 -5.40 -11.67
N LYS A 102 10.99 -5.84 -12.93
CA LYS A 102 12.07 -5.73 -13.92
C LYS A 102 12.33 -4.27 -14.31
#